data_AF-A0A8H7I583-F1
#
_entry.id   AF-A0A8H7I583-F1
#
_cell.length_a   1.000
_cell.length_b   1.000
_cell.length_c   1.000
_cell.angle_alpha   90.00
_cell.angle_beta   90.00
_cell.angle_gamma   90.00
#
_symmetry.space_group_name_H-M   'P 1'
#
loop_
_entity.id
_entity.type
_entity.pdbx_description
1 polymer ?
#
loop_
_entity_poly.entity_id
_entity_poly.type
_entity_poly.pdbx_seq_one_letter_code
_entity_poly.pdbx_strand_id
1 'polypeptide(L)'
;MPLDGDDNVTWFPPDTLLKDELPGMSTRIAVSFAFMSQGELIELDEEVVSHNRFDHIELLAAVGNGLDREGMFSQAVWFGEGGASWKWMKIDDIQFIECQPSVAFRMGTEPCVMVCTSKALYYLTVPHPDYHDTWMRTLKSVWPKENVDVKPWPLEGCRPTWWSAEYKDDWPFDAQEDKDFGRLSRRAS
;
A
#
# COMPACT_ATOMS: atom_id res chain seq x y z
N MET A 1 17.50 22.80 32.73
CA MET A 1 16.70 21.69 33.28
C MET A 1 16.68 20.62 32.22
N PRO A 2 17.06 19.37 32.51
CA PRO A 2 16.91 18.28 31.54
C PRO A 2 15.45 17.83 31.58
N LEU A 3 14.81 17.74 30.43
CA LEU A 3 13.56 16.98 30.28
C LEU A 3 13.98 15.61 29.76
N ASP A 4 14.03 14.66 30.67
CA ASP A 4 13.85 13.26 30.36
C ASP A 4 12.47 13.09 29.71
N GLY A 5 12.45 12.47 28.54
CA GLY A 5 11.23 12.20 27.78
C GLY A 5 11.55 11.17 26.72
N ASP A 6 11.48 9.92 27.16
CA ASP A 6 11.48 8.68 26.39
C ASP A 6 10.67 8.78 25.08
N ASP A 7 11.29 9.24 23.99
CA ASP A 7 10.66 9.40 22.66
C ASP A 7 10.62 8.05 21.92
N ASN A 8 10.22 6.99 22.61
CA ASN A 8 9.85 5.72 21.97
C ASN A 8 8.43 5.85 21.41
N VAL A 9 8.23 6.82 20.51
CA VAL A 9 6.97 7.03 19.81
C VAL A 9 6.78 5.84 18.89
N THR A 10 5.99 4.88 19.34
CA THR A 10 5.66 3.68 18.59
C THR A 10 4.82 4.10 17.39
N TRP A 11 5.26 3.74 16.18
CA TRP A 11 4.60 4.12 14.90
C TRP A 11 3.15 3.65 14.75
N PHE A 12 2.77 2.69 15.58
CA PHE A 12 1.46 2.05 15.57
C PHE A 12 0.82 2.15 16.95
N PRO A 13 -0.51 2.35 17.03
CA PRO A 13 -1.24 2.13 18.27
C PRO A 13 -1.07 0.67 18.70
N PRO A 14 -0.56 0.37 19.91
CA PRO A 14 -0.28 -1.01 20.35
C PRO A 14 -1.48 -1.95 20.23
N ASP A 15 -2.69 -1.42 20.40
CA ASP A 15 -3.95 -2.16 20.36
C ASP A 15 -4.38 -2.60 18.95
N THR A 16 -3.66 -2.13 17.91
CA THR A 16 -3.99 -2.41 16.51
C THR A 16 -3.04 -3.40 15.83
N LEU A 17 -1.99 -3.83 16.54
CA LEU A 17 -0.96 -4.73 16.01
C LEU A 17 -1.42 -6.19 16.08
N LEU A 18 -1.56 -6.83 14.92
CA LEU A 18 -1.73 -8.28 14.83
C LEU A 18 -0.37 -8.97 14.75
N LYS A 19 -0.18 -9.99 15.61
CA LYS A 19 1.03 -10.83 15.65
C LYS A 19 0.98 -12.05 14.75
N ASP A 20 -0.18 -12.33 14.15
CA ASP A 20 -0.39 -13.49 13.29
C ASP A 20 -1.06 -13.04 11.98
N GLU A 21 -0.51 -13.46 10.83
CA GLU A 21 -1.25 -13.33 9.57
C GLU A 21 -2.43 -14.31 9.54
N LEU A 22 -3.56 -13.84 9.00
CA LEU A 22 -4.81 -14.58 8.92
C LEU A 22 -4.67 -15.79 7.97
N PRO A 23 -5.40 -16.90 8.21
CA PRO A 23 -5.25 -18.12 7.42
C PRO A 23 -5.75 -17.96 5.97
N GLY A 24 -4.95 -18.46 5.01
CA GLY A 24 -5.26 -18.59 3.58
C GLY A 24 -4.52 -17.59 2.69
N MET A 25 -3.92 -18.06 1.59
CA MET A 25 -3.24 -17.21 0.59
C MET A 25 -4.16 -16.10 0.12
N SER A 26 -3.98 -14.92 0.70
CA SER A 26 -4.79 -13.73 0.43
C SER A 26 -3.91 -12.61 -0.10
N THR A 27 -4.44 -11.87 -1.07
CA THR A 27 -3.81 -10.66 -1.58
C THR A 27 -4.10 -9.49 -0.64
N ARG A 28 -3.05 -8.75 -0.29
CA ARG A 28 -3.11 -7.65 0.68
C ARG A 28 -2.38 -6.43 0.14
N ILE A 29 -2.81 -5.25 0.58
CA ILE A 29 -2.11 -4.00 0.30
C ILE A 29 -1.46 -3.52 1.59
N ALA A 30 -0.15 -3.28 1.53
CA ALA A 30 0.64 -2.75 2.64
C ALA A 30 0.97 -1.28 2.37
N VAL A 31 0.51 -0.41 3.26
CA VAL A 31 0.79 1.02 3.27
C VAL A 31 1.53 1.39 4.55
N SER A 32 2.22 2.52 4.51
CA SER A 32 2.98 3.05 5.64
C SER A 32 3.96 2.01 6.18
N PHE A 33 4.63 1.30 5.26
CA PHE A 33 5.41 0.12 5.59
C PHE A 33 6.87 0.44 5.91
N ALA A 34 7.54 -0.49 6.59
CA ALA A 34 8.98 -0.50 6.78
C ALA A 34 9.52 -1.93 7.02
N PHE A 35 10.75 -2.18 6.59
CA PHE A 35 11.48 -3.39 6.96
C PHE A 35 12.27 -3.17 8.25
N MET A 36 12.19 -4.15 9.14
CA MET A 36 12.79 -4.15 10.45
C MET A 36 13.65 -5.40 10.63
N SER A 37 14.72 -5.29 11.42
CA SER A 37 15.38 -6.44 12.01
C SER A 37 15.70 -6.15 13.47
N GLN A 38 15.31 -7.07 14.36
CA GLN A 38 15.53 -6.93 15.81
C GLN A 38 14.99 -5.61 16.40
N GLY A 39 13.92 -5.07 15.81
CA GLY A 39 13.31 -3.81 16.24
C GLY A 39 13.91 -2.55 15.63
N GLU A 40 14.93 -2.66 14.78
CA GLU A 40 15.57 -1.54 14.10
C GLU A 40 15.21 -1.48 12.61
N LEU A 41 15.15 -0.27 12.04
CA LEU A 41 14.93 -0.09 10.61
C LEU A 41 16.13 -0.58 9.81
N ILE A 42 15.85 -1.34 8.75
CA ILE A 42 16.91 -1.85 7.87
C ILE A 42 16.72 -1.44 6.42
N GLU A 43 17.84 -1.21 5.76
CA GLU A 43 17.92 -1.18 4.31
C GLU A 43 18.00 -2.63 3.82
N LEU A 44 17.17 -3.04 2.88
CA LEU A 44 17.38 -4.30 2.16
C LEU A 44 18.49 -4.08 1.12
N ASP A 45 19.41 -5.03 1.06
CA ASP A 45 20.46 -5.10 0.04
C ASP A 45 20.18 -6.20 -1.00
N GLU A 46 20.94 -6.17 -2.09
CA GLU A 46 20.79 -7.11 -3.19
C GLU A 46 21.06 -8.56 -2.74
N GLU A 47 22.01 -8.78 -1.83
CA GLU A 47 22.38 -10.13 -1.39
C GLU A 47 21.25 -10.78 -0.60
N VAL A 48 20.61 -10.03 0.30
CA VAL A 48 19.44 -10.45 1.09
C VAL A 48 18.30 -10.84 0.17
N VAL A 49 17.96 -9.99 -0.81
CA VAL A 49 16.81 -10.21 -1.69
C VAL A 49 17.10 -11.32 -2.71
N SER A 50 18.27 -11.33 -3.37
CA SER A 50 18.57 -12.30 -4.43
C SER A 50 18.76 -13.72 -3.91
N HIS A 51 19.14 -13.89 -2.64
CA HIS A 51 19.35 -15.19 -2.01
C HIS A 51 18.24 -15.57 -1.04
N ASN A 52 17.15 -14.80 -0.98
CA ASN A 52 16.02 -15.01 -0.07
C ASN A 52 16.43 -15.21 1.40
N ARG A 53 17.33 -14.37 1.91
CA ARG A 53 17.85 -14.46 3.29
C ARG A 53 17.11 -13.51 4.21
N PHE A 54 15.87 -13.86 4.54
CA PHE A 54 15.00 -13.01 5.36
C PHE A 54 14.95 -13.41 6.84
N ASP A 55 15.91 -14.21 7.31
CA ASP A 55 16.01 -14.57 8.71
C ASP A 55 16.08 -13.31 9.59
N HIS A 56 15.18 -13.21 10.57
CA HIS A 56 15.05 -12.05 11.47
C HIS A 56 14.66 -10.72 10.79
N ILE A 57 14.22 -10.76 9.52
CA ILE A 57 13.64 -9.61 8.83
C ILE A 57 12.12 -9.67 8.97
N GLU A 58 11.54 -8.55 9.37
CA GLU A 58 10.11 -8.38 9.54
C GLU A 58 9.65 -7.17 8.71
N LEU A 59 8.45 -7.23 8.16
CA LEU A 59 7.77 -6.10 7.53
C LEU A 59 6.71 -5.58 8.50
N LEU A 60 6.82 -4.33 8.91
CA LEU A 60 5.79 -3.63 9.66
C LEU A 60 4.97 -2.78 8.70
N ALA A 61 3.65 -2.93 8.67
CA ALA A 61 2.79 -2.17 7.76
C ALA A 61 1.35 -2.01 8.29
N ALA A 62 0.67 -0.97 7.83
CA ALA A 62 -0.78 -0.93 7.86
C ALA A 62 -1.31 -1.71 6.65
N VAL A 63 -2.16 -2.71 6.89
CA VAL A 63 -2.57 -3.69 5.89
C VAL A 63 -4.06 -3.61 5.63
N GLY A 64 -4.41 -3.51 4.34
CA GLY A 64 -5.77 -3.64 3.80
C GLY A 64 -6.00 -4.95 3.06
N ASN A 65 -7.28 -5.30 2.90
CA ASN A 65 -7.68 -6.34 1.94
C ASN A 65 -7.33 -5.90 0.51
N GLY A 66 -6.78 -6.79 -0.32
CA GLY A 66 -6.44 -6.51 -1.71
C GLY A 66 -7.46 -7.02 -2.73
N LEU A 67 -8.55 -7.65 -2.28
CA LEU A 67 -9.57 -8.29 -3.12
C LEU A 67 -10.93 -7.58 -3.05
N ASP A 68 -11.78 -7.87 -4.04
CA ASP A 68 -13.15 -7.38 -4.16
C ASP A 68 -13.24 -5.84 -4.08
N ARG A 69 -14.41 -5.33 -3.69
CA ARG A 69 -14.68 -3.89 -3.56
C ARG A 69 -13.68 -3.19 -2.65
N GLU A 70 -13.38 -3.75 -1.48
CA GLU A 70 -12.45 -3.16 -0.51
C GLU A 70 -10.99 -3.12 -1.04
N GLY A 71 -10.63 -4.12 -1.85
CA GLY A 71 -9.36 -4.18 -2.57
C GLY A 71 -9.14 -2.98 -3.47
N MET A 72 -10.20 -2.49 -4.12
CA MET A 72 -10.09 -1.30 -4.98
C MET A 72 -9.65 -0.06 -4.21
N PHE A 73 -10.30 0.20 -3.07
CA PHE A 73 -9.96 1.32 -2.18
C PHE A 73 -8.55 1.17 -1.61
N SER A 74 -8.18 -0.04 -1.18
CA SER A 74 -6.83 -0.32 -0.67
C SER A 74 -5.76 -0.11 -1.74
N GLN A 75 -5.99 -0.58 -2.97
CA GLN A 75 -5.07 -0.39 -4.10
C GLN A 75 -4.94 1.09 -4.51
N ALA A 76 -5.98 1.90 -4.28
CA ALA A 76 -5.93 3.36 -4.40
C ALA A 76 -5.23 4.05 -3.22
N VAL A 77 -4.89 3.30 -2.16
CA VAL A 77 -4.31 3.80 -0.90
C VAL A 77 -5.31 4.70 -0.15
N TRP A 78 -6.60 4.41 -0.26
CA TRP A 78 -7.68 5.13 0.43
C TRP A 78 -8.09 4.34 1.66
N PHE A 79 -7.52 4.70 2.81
CA PHE A 79 -7.71 4.03 4.08
C PHE A 79 -8.44 4.92 5.09
N GLY A 80 -9.29 4.32 5.94
CA GLY A 80 -10.01 5.04 7.00
C GLY A 80 -11.47 5.35 6.67
N GLU A 81 -11.99 6.47 7.18
CA GLU A 81 -13.41 6.83 7.01
C GLU A 81 -13.76 7.02 5.52
N GLY A 82 -14.69 6.20 5.02
CA GLY A 82 -15.07 6.18 3.59
C GLY A 82 -14.09 5.44 2.67
N GLY A 83 -13.01 4.87 3.20
CA GLY A 83 -12.04 4.05 2.48
C GLY A 83 -12.05 2.58 2.92
N ALA A 84 -10.98 1.86 2.57
CA ALA A 84 -10.74 0.51 3.04
C ALA A 84 -10.44 0.46 4.53
N SER A 85 -10.85 -0.64 5.17
CA SER A 85 -10.42 -0.93 6.53
C SER A 85 -8.93 -1.32 6.54
N TRP A 86 -8.25 -1.02 7.65
CA TRP A 86 -6.85 -1.35 7.82
C TRP A 86 -6.54 -1.78 9.24
N LYS A 87 -5.43 -2.51 9.39
CA LYS A 87 -4.85 -2.89 10.68
C LYS A 87 -3.34 -2.88 10.61
N TRP A 88 -2.67 -2.57 11.71
CA TRP A 88 -1.22 -2.73 11.79
C TRP A 88 -0.86 -4.21 11.90
N MET A 89 0.14 -4.62 11.13
CA MET A 89 0.62 -5.98 11.13
C MET A 89 2.14 -6.00 11.19
N LYS A 90 2.65 -6.91 12.01
CA LYS A 90 4.03 -7.36 11.93
C LYS A 90 4.05 -8.64 11.11
N ILE A 91 4.66 -8.58 9.95
CA ILE A 91 4.69 -9.64 8.95
C ILE A 91 6.09 -10.26 9.01
N ASP A 92 6.14 -11.56 9.29
CA ASP A 92 7.34 -12.36 9.35
C ASP A 92 7.26 -13.51 8.33
N ASP A 93 8.18 -14.48 8.41
CA ASP A 93 8.20 -15.65 7.51
C ASP A 93 8.20 -15.26 6.01
N ILE A 94 8.98 -14.23 5.67
CA ILE A 94 9.11 -13.75 4.30
C ILE A 94 9.82 -14.83 3.48
N GLN A 95 9.16 -15.29 2.43
CA GLN A 95 9.66 -16.32 1.52
C GLN A 95 10.42 -15.71 0.34
N PHE A 96 9.88 -14.62 -0.21
CA PHE A 96 10.53 -13.86 -1.28
C PHE A 96 10.03 -12.42 -1.32
N ILE A 97 10.86 -11.56 -1.93
CA ILE A 97 10.50 -10.19 -2.27
C ILE A 97 10.83 -9.99 -3.76
N GLU A 98 9.86 -9.53 -4.53
CA GLU A 98 10.02 -9.32 -5.98
C GLU A 98 9.52 -7.94 -6.38
N CYS A 99 10.15 -7.36 -7.41
CA CYS A 99 9.68 -6.13 -8.04
C CYS A 99 9.31 -6.42 -9.49
N GLN A 100 8.01 -6.43 -9.77
CA GLN A 100 7.49 -6.57 -11.13
C GLN A 100 6.02 -6.09 -11.19
N PRO A 101 5.53 -5.70 -12.37
CA PRO A 101 4.09 -5.47 -12.55
C PRO A 101 3.29 -6.74 -12.28
N SER A 102 2.15 -6.61 -11.60
CA SER A 102 1.28 -7.74 -11.28
C SER A 102 -0.16 -7.44 -11.64
N VAL A 103 -0.86 -8.34 -12.35
CA VAL A 103 -2.27 -8.14 -12.72
C VAL A 103 -3.17 -8.01 -11.48
N ALA A 104 -2.80 -8.64 -10.37
CA ALA A 104 -3.53 -8.54 -9.11
C ALA A 104 -3.32 -7.19 -8.38
N PHE A 105 -2.38 -6.35 -8.85
CA PHE A 105 -2.15 -5.01 -8.34
C PHE A 105 -2.26 -3.97 -9.46
N ARG A 106 -3.31 -3.15 -9.44
CA ARG A 106 -3.58 -2.11 -10.45
C ARG A 106 -3.49 -2.64 -11.89
N MET A 107 -3.97 -3.87 -12.11
CA MET A 107 -3.96 -4.56 -13.41
C MET A 107 -2.59 -4.63 -14.08
N GLY A 108 -1.49 -4.56 -13.32
CA GLY A 108 -0.12 -4.61 -13.85
C GLY A 108 0.28 -3.37 -14.64
N THR A 109 -0.44 -2.25 -14.46
CA THR A 109 -0.12 -0.99 -15.14
C THR A 109 1.13 -0.30 -14.59
N GLU A 110 1.56 -0.67 -13.38
CA GLU A 110 2.67 -0.07 -12.66
C GLU A 110 3.55 -1.17 -12.04
N PRO A 111 4.88 -0.99 -11.97
CA PRO A 111 5.74 -1.86 -11.18
C PRO A 111 5.43 -1.68 -9.69
N CYS A 112 5.45 -2.79 -8.96
CA CYS A 112 5.26 -2.80 -7.52
C CYS A 112 6.21 -3.79 -6.88
N VAL A 113 6.58 -3.54 -5.62
CA VAL A 113 7.28 -4.51 -4.80
C VAL A 113 6.25 -5.37 -4.09
N MET A 114 6.38 -6.68 -4.22
CA MET A 114 5.55 -7.65 -3.53
C MET A 114 6.37 -8.45 -2.52
N VAL A 115 5.81 -8.67 -1.34
CA VAL A 115 6.38 -9.49 -0.27
C VAL A 115 5.48 -10.71 -0.10
N CYS A 116 6.05 -11.89 -0.23
CA CYS A 116 5.32 -13.15 -0.09
C CYS A 116 5.70 -13.83 1.21
N THR A 117 4.69 -14.35 1.92
CA THR A 117 4.83 -15.19 3.10
C THR A 117 4.11 -16.52 2.87
N SER A 118 4.16 -17.43 3.84
CA SER A 118 3.38 -18.66 3.78
C SER A 118 1.86 -18.44 3.79
N LYS A 119 1.38 -17.25 4.16
CA LYS A 119 -0.06 -16.97 4.34
C LYS A 119 -0.59 -15.89 3.40
N ALA A 120 0.22 -14.97 2.88
CA ALA A 120 -0.29 -13.87 2.07
C ALA A 120 0.74 -13.32 1.07
N LEU A 121 0.21 -12.59 0.10
CA LEU A 121 1.00 -11.77 -0.82
C LEU A 121 0.66 -10.29 -0.57
N TYR A 122 1.65 -9.53 -0.17
CA TYR A 122 1.53 -8.11 0.17
C TYR A 122 2.10 -7.26 -0.95
N TYR A 123 1.30 -6.36 -1.50
CA TYR A 123 1.79 -5.32 -2.41
C TYR A 123 2.13 -4.06 -1.62
N LEU A 124 3.40 -3.66 -1.68
CA LEU A 124 3.90 -2.47 -1.01
C LEU A 124 3.50 -1.22 -1.80
N THR A 125 3.03 -0.20 -1.08
CA THR A 125 2.59 1.07 -1.68
C THR A 125 3.48 2.23 -1.22
N VAL A 126 3.05 2.95 -0.19
CA VAL A 126 3.76 4.12 0.35
C VAL A 126 4.56 3.69 1.58
N PRO A 127 5.88 3.95 1.66
CA PRO A 127 6.65 3.67 2.87
C PRO A 127 6.23 4.60 4.02
N HIS A 128 6.51 4.18 5.26
CA HIS A 128 6.40 5.09 6.41
C HIS A 128 7.31 6.31 6.22
N PRO A 129 6.92 7.54 6.62
CA PRO A 129 7.74 8.73 6.45
C PRO A 129 9.17 8.60 6.98
N ASP A 130 9.34 8.02 8.17
CA ASP A 130 10.65 7.80 8.79
C ASP A 130 11.49 6.73 8.06
N TYR A 131 10.86 5.90 7.23
CA TYR A 131 11.52 4.87 6.44
C TYR A 131 11.79 5.30 4.99
N HIS A 132 11.22 6.41 4.54
CA HIS A 132 11.23 6.82 3.14
C HIS A 132 12.64 6.85 2.53
N ASP A 133 13.59 7.50 3.19
CA ASP A 133 14.95 7.65 2.65
C ASP A 133 15.70 6.31 2.59
N THR A 134 15.47 5.44 3.56
CA THR A 134 16.01 4.06 3.55
C THR A 134 15.38 3.25 2.44
N TRP A 135 14.06 3.35 2.24
CA TRP A 135 13.37 2.70 1.14
C TRP A 135 13.90 3.15 -0.24
N MET A 136 14.13 4.45 -0.42
CA MET A 136 14.71 4.98 -1.65
C MET A 136 16.13 4.46 -1.92
N ARG A 137 16.91 4.16 -0.88
CA ARG A 137 18.23 3.51 -1.03
C ARG A 137 18.07 2.03 -1.40
N THR A 138 17.19 1.30 -0.74
CA THR A 138 16.84 -0.08 -1.10
C THR A 138 16.42 -0.21 -2.56
N LEU A 139 15.49 0.64 -3.04
CA LEU A 139 15.06 0.60 -4.45
C LEU A 139 16.24 0.82 -5.41
N LYS A 140 17.14 1.77 -5.11
CA LYS A 140 18.33 2.02 -5.92
C LYS A 140 19.33 0.87 -5.87
N SER A 141 19.45 0.18 -4.75
CA SER A 141 20.39 -0.94 -4.58
C SER A 141 19.88 -2.21 -5.23
N VAL A 142 18.62 -2.57 -4.99
CA VAL A 142 18.06 -3.88 -5.34
C VAL A 142 17.43 -3.86 -6.74
N TRP A 143 16.74 -2.78 -7.10
CA TRP A 143 16.03 -2.66 -8.39
C TRP A 143 16.33 -1.33 -9.10
N PRO A 144 17.62 -1.02 -9.40
CA PRO A 144 18.03 0.27 -9.96
C PRO A 144 17.40 0.63 -11.32
N LYS A 145 16.84 -0.34 -12.03
CA LYS A 145 16.21 -0.17 -13.35
C LYS A 145 14.69 -0.03 -13.26
N GLU A 146 14.10 -0.34 -12.11
CA GLU A 146 12.66 -0.30 -11.92
C GLU A 146 12.25 1.07 -11.39
N ASN A 147 11.28 1.69 -12.05
CA ASN A 147 10.72 2.96 -11.60
C ASN A 147 9.56 2.71 -10.64
N VAL A 148 9.89 2.25 -9.43
CA VAL A 148 8.90 1.98 -8.38
C VAL A 148 8.53 3.28 -7.67
N ASP A 149 7.37 3.83 -8.02
CA ASP A 149 6.81 5.04 -7.39
C ASP A 149 5.30 4.87 -7.21
N VAL A 150 4.92 4.01 -6.25
CA VAL A 150 3.53 3.69 -5.98
C VAL A 150 2.91 4.79 -5.14
N LYS A 151 2.17 5.69 -5.80
CA LYS A 151 1.50 6.82 -5.16
C LYS A 151 0.07 6.50 -4.74
N PRO A 152 -0.47 7.20 -3.72
CA PRO A 152 -1.91 7.29 -3.53
C PRO A 152 -2.58 7.78 -4.80
N TRP A 153 -3.69 7.15 -5.19
CA TRP A 153 -4.41 7.61 -6.36
C TRP A 153 -5.21 8.87 -5.99
N PRO A 154 -5.23 9.92 -6.84
CA PRO A 154 -5.92 11.17 -6.51
C PRO A 154 -7.42 10.98 -6.31
N LEU A 155 -7.97 11.75 -5.38
CA LEU A 155 -9.41 11.89 -5.11
C LEU A 155 -10.05 12.93 -6.06
N GLU A 156 -9.65 12.92 -7.34
CA GLU A 156 -10.22 13.80 -8.36
C GLU A 156 -9.91 13.24 -9.76
N GLY A 157 -10.78 13.57 -10.73
CA GLY A 157 -10.60 13.19 -12.14
C GLY A 157 -11.23 11.85 -12.53
N CYS A 158 -10.86 11.38 -13.73
CA CYS A 158 -11.42 10.16 -14.31
C CYS A 158 -10.95 8.93 -13.55
N ARG A 159 -11.87 7.96 -13.43
CA ARG A 159 -11.59 6.63 -12.91
C ARG A 159 -10.40 5.97 -13.61
N PRO A 160 -9.43 5.38 -12.87
CA PRO A 160 -8.28 4.73 -13.48
C PRO A 160 -8.69 3.53 -14.33
N THR A 161 -7.88 3.23 -15.35
CA THR A 161 -8.13 2.10 -16.28
C THR A 161 -8.08 0.73 -15.60
N TRP A 162 -7.35 0.63 -14.49
CA TRP A 162 -7.29 -0.57 -13.65
C TRP A 162 -8.46 -0.69 -12.68
N TRP A 163 -9.33 0.33 -12.55
CA TRP A 163 -10.49 0.26 -11.66
C TRP A 163 -11.54 -0.70 -12.21
N SER A 164 -11.93 -1.70 -11.42
CA SER A 164 -12.90 -2.70 -11.85
C SER A 164 -14.20 -2.07 -12.32
N ALA A 165 -14.69 -2.51 -13.49
CA ALA A 165 -15.96 -2.07 -14.04
C ALA A 165 -17.15 -2.46 -13.14
N GLU A 166 -17.01 -3.51 -12.35
CA GLU A 166 -18.02 -3.96 -11.38
C GLU A 166 -18.27 -2.91 -10.29
N TYR A 167 -17.22 -2.19 -9.89
CA TYR A 167 -17.25 -1.18 -8.83
C TYR A 167 -17.17 0.24 -9.39
N LYS A 168 -17.57 0.45 -10.65
CA LYS A 168 -17.48 1.78 -11.31
C LYS A 168 -18.20 2.88 -10.53
N ASP A 169 -19.34 2.56 -9.92
CA ASP A 169 -20.20 3.52 -9.21
C ASP A 169 -19.63 3.88 -7.82
N ASP A 170 -18.60 3.17 -7.38
CA ASP A 170 -17.83 3.48 -6.17
C ASP A 170 -16.74 4.53 -6.42
N TRP A 171 -16.47 4.88 -7.69
CA TRP A 171 -15.58 5.97 -8.01
C TRP A 171 -16.26 7.31 -7.65
N PRO A 172 -15.74 8.10 -6.70
CA PRO A 172 -16.51 9.21 -6.13
C PRO A 172 -16.73 10.38 -7.10
N PHE A 173 -15.98 10.42 -8.20
CA PHE A 173 -15.82 11.63 -9.04
C PHE A 173 -16.38 11.51 -10.45
N ASP A 174 -16.80 10.31 -10.87
CA ASP A 174 -17.45 10.13 -12.18
C ASP A 174 -18.89 10.70 -12.16
N ALA A 175 -19.42 11.07 -10.99
CA ALA A 175 -20.78 11.57 -10.80
C ALA A 175 -20.99 13.07 -11.11
N GLN A 176 -20.08 13.72 -11.85
CA GLN A 176 -20.19 15.15 -12.21
C GLN A 176 -20.37 15.42 -13.71
N GLU A 177 -21.26 14.71 -14.39
CA GLU A 177 -21.84 15.19 -15.65
C GLU A 177 -23.33 14.89 -15.71
N ASP A 178 -24.16 15.71 -15.04
CA ASP A 178 -25.56 15.95 -15.47
C ASP A 178 -26.31 17.02 -14.64
N LYS A 179 -25.67 18.15 -14.35
CA LYS A 179 -26.37 19.32 -13.79
C LYS A 179 -25.89 20.63 -14.41
N ASP A 180 -26.13 20.83 -15.71
CA ASP A 180 -26.50 22.18 -16.22
C ASP A 180 -26.98 22.29 -17.68
N PHE A 181 -27.48 21.23 -18.33
CA PHE A 181 -28.14 21.37 -19.66
C PHE A 181 -29.67 21.58 -19.61
N GLY A 182 -30.21 22.03 -18.47
CA GLY A 182 -31.66 22.15 -18.25
C GLY A 182 -32.23 23.57 -18.15
N ARG A 183 -31.44 24.65 -18.33
CA ARG A 183 -31.92 26.01 -18.01
C ARG A 183 -31.64 27.11 -19.02
N LEU A 184 -31.57 26.83 -20.32
CA LEU A 184 -31.60 27.89 -21.33
C LEU A 184 -32.41 27.49 -22.58
N SER A 185 -33.72 27.24 -22.43
CA SER A 185 -34.63 27.36 -23.57
C SER A 185 -36.09 27.57 -23.14
N ARG A 186 -36.37 28.65 -22.41
CA ARG A 186 -37.71 29.28 -22.34
C ARG A 186 -37.56 30.76 -21.99
N ARG A 187 -37.18 31.58 -22.97
CA ARG A 187 -37.56 33.01 -23.09
C ARG A 187 -36.94 33.66 -24.33
N ALA A 188 -37.68 33.59 -25.42
CA ALA A 188 -37.79 34.61 -26.47
C ALA A 188 -39.12 34.23 -27.16
N SER A 189 -40.26 34.83 -26.77
CA SER A 189 -40.76 36.13 -27.24
C SER A 189 -40.85 36.17 -28.76
#